data_AF-A0A255P1N9-F1
#
_entry.id   AF-A0A255P1N9-F1
#
_cell.length_a   1.000
_cell.length_b   1.000
_cell.length_c   1.000
_cell.angle_alpha   90.00
_cell.angle_beta   90.00
_cell.angle_gamma   90.00
#
_symmetry.space_group_name_H-M   'P 1'
#
loop_
_entity.id
_entity.type
_entity.pdbx_description
1 polymer ?
#
loop_
_entity_poly.entity_id
_entity_poly.type
_entity_poly.pdbx_seq_one_letter_code
_entity_poly.pdbx_strand_id
1 'polypeptide(L)' 'MHRIEARQIYTTCRGGATSHYPETVVVQAYEPGARSVEVTGLGGGSSFTIPASYFHATPTTKAGRHRSTGYYMTGTLDR' A
#
# COMPACT_ATOMS: atom_id res chain seq x y z
N MET A 1 8.66 6.63 10.79
CA MET A 1 8.32 6.84 9.37
C MET A 1 8.27 5.47 8.75
N HIS A 2 7.19 5.10 8.05
CA HIS A 2 7.08 3.78 7.44
C HIS A 2 7.97 3.71 6.20
N ARG A 3 8.72 2.62 6.03
CA ARG A 3 9.62 2.44 4.88
C ARG A 3 8.93 1.55 3.85
N ILE A 4 8.69 2.12 2.67
CA ILE A 4 8.12 1.41 1.52
C ILE A 4 9.27 0.80 0.73
N GLU A 5 9.16 -0.48 0.41
CA GLU A 5 10.18 -1.25 -0.31
C GLU A 5 9.50 -2.16 -1.33
N ALA A 6 10.24 -2.55 -2.37
CA ALA A 6 9.75 -3.52 -3.36
C ALA A 6 9.34 -4.84 -2.68
N ARG A 7 8.36 -5.53 -3.28
CA ARG A 7 7.81 -6.82 -2.85
C ARG A 7 6.99 -6.81 -1.57
N GLN A 8 6.82 -5.66 -0.93
CA GLN A 8 5.89 -5.51 0.18
C GLN A 8 4.44 -5.63 -0.31
N ILE A 9 3.62 -6.34 0.45
CA ILE A 9 2.21 -6.55 0.20
C ILE A 9 1.42 -5.62 1.10
N TYR A 10 0.47 -4.92 0.51
CA TYR A 10 -0.43 -4.02 1.21
C TYR A 10 -1.88 -4.35 0.92
N THR A 11 -2.70 -4.25 1.96
CA THR A 11 -4.15 -4.40 1.86
C THR A 11 -4.83 -3.07 2.17
N THR A 12 -5.88 -2.76 1.43
CA THR A 12 -6.66 -1.55 1.64
C THR A 12 -7.24 -1.53 3.06
N CYS A 13 -7.22 -0.35 3.69
CA CYS A 13 -7.87 -0.14 4.99
C CYS A 13 -9.41 -0.28 4.92
N ARG A 14 -9.98 -0.41 3.71
CA ARG A 14 -11.41 -0.38 3.38
C ARG A 14 -12.08 0.92 3.85
N GLY A 15 -12.36 1.79 2.87
CA GLY A 15 -13.04 3.07 3.07
C GLY A 15 -12.58 4.13 2.06
N GLY A 16 -13.52 4.67 1.29
CA GLY A 16 -13.30 5.85 0.44
C GLY A 16 -12.42 5.63 -0.81
N ALA A 17 -11.63 6.67 -1.14
CA ALA A 17 -11.01 6.98 -2.45
C ALA A 17 -10.11 5.91 -3.10
N THR A 18 -9.84 4.79 -2.43
CA THR A 18 -9.06 3.67 -2.98
C THR A 18 -9.93 2.64 -3.72
N SER A 19 -11.24 2.87 -3.85
CA SER A 19 -12.18 1.98 -4.56
C SER A 19 -11.85 1.74 -6.04
N HIS A 20 -11.04 2.60 -6.67
CA HIS A 20 -10.59 2.42 -8.06
C HIS A 20 -9.32 1.56 -8.19
N TYR A 21 -8.68 1.21 -7.07
CA TYR A 21 -7.46 0.41 -7.03
C TYR A 21 -7.75 -0.99 -6.50
N PRO A 22 -6.87 -1.97 -6.74
CA PRO A 22 -7.03 -3.31 -6.18
C PRO A 22 -7.06 -3.29 -4.64
N GLU A 23 -7.83 -4.21 -4.06
CA GLU A 23 -7.88 -4.37 -2.59
C GLU A 23 -6.51 -4.73 -2.01
N THR A 24 -5.76 -5.58 -2.71
CA THR A 24 -4.42 -6.00 -2.32
C THR A 24 -3.44 -5.71 -3.42
N VAL A 25 -2.36 -5.01 -3.08
CA VAL A 25 -1.32 -4.57 -3.99
C VAL A 25 0.05 -5.01 -3.52
N VAL A 26 0.95 -5.20 -4.47
CA VAL A 26 2.37 -5.55 -4.27
C VAL A 26 3.21 -4.40 -4.80
N VAL A 27 4.15 -3.90 -4.01
CA VAL A 27 5.07 -2.86 -4.46
C VAL A 27 6.03 -3.44 -5.50
N GLN A 28 6.08 -2.82 -6.68
CA GLN A 28 7.07 -3.13 -7.71
C GLN A 28 8.31 -2.28 -7.52
N ALA A 29 8.12 -0.96 -7.43
CA ALA A 29 9.20 0.00 -7.32
C ALA A 29 8.80 1.21 -6.46
N TYR A 30 9.76 1.71 -5.68
CA TYR A 30 9.65 2.96 -4.96
C TYR A 30 11.03 3.60 -4.80
N GLU A 31 11.16 4.84 -5.23
CA GLU A 31 12.34 5.66 -4.94
C GLU A 31 12.13 6.37 -3.59
N PRO A 32 13.06 6.25 -2.62
CA PRO A 32 12.92 6.91 -1.32
C PRO A 32 12.73 8.42 -1.45
N GLY A 33 11.59 8.93 -0.96
CA GLY A 33 11.23 10.35 -1.06
C GLY A 33 10.35 10.70 -2.26
N ALA A 34 10.10 9.76 -3.18
CA ALA A 34 9.12 9.94 -4.23
C ALA A 34 7.70 10.11 -3.68
N ARG A 35 6.87 10.85 -4.42
CA ARG A 35 5.46 11.13 -4.06
C ARG A 35 4.53 9.95 -4.33
N SER A 36 4.97 8.99 -5.15
CA SER A 36 4.16 7.87 -5.62
C SER A 36 4.94 6.56 -5.59
N VAL A 37 4.19 5.46 -5.49
CA VAL A 37 4.67 4.07 -5.45
C VAL A 37 4.08 3.35 -6.66
N GLU A 38 4.91 2.61 -7.38
CA GLU A 38 4.43 1.71 -8.42
C GLU A 38 4.09 0.36 -7.81
N VAL A 39 2.86 -0.11 -8.05
CA VAL A 39 2.34 -1.35 -7.50
C VAL A 39 1.62 -2.18 -8.55
N THR A 40 1.46 -3.47 -8.30
CA THR A 40 0.58 -4.36 -9.07
C THR A 40 -0.47 -4.97 -8.17
N GLY A 41 -1.66 -5.30 -8.69
CA GLY A 41 -2.62 -6.13 -7.96
C GLY A 41 -2.04 -7.52 -7.66
N LEU A 42 -2.42 -8.13 -6.53
CA LEU A 42 -1.93 -9.47 -6.14
C LEU A 42 -2.25 -10.56 -7.19
N GLY A 43 -3.36 -10.42 -7.92
CA GLY A 43 -3.73 -11.34 -9.00
C GLY A 43 -2.94 -11.17 -10.31
N GLY A 44 -1.97 -10.25 -10.35
CA GLY A 44 -1.25 -9.88 -11.57
C GLY A 44 -2.10 -9.04 -12.55
N GLY A 45 -1.46 -8.57 -13.62
CA GLY A 45 -2.16 -8.02 -14.80
C GLY A 45 -2.05 -6.50 -15.00
N SER A 46 -2.15 -5.67 -13.96
CA SER A 46 -2.11 -4.20 -14.13
C SER A 46 -1.22 -3.51 -13.09
N SER A 47 -0.36 -2.62 -13.58
CA SER A 47 0.42 -1.69 -12.76
C SER A 47 -0.39 -0.43 -12.45
N PHE A 48 -0.26 0.06 -11.23
CA PHE A 48 -0.91 1.26 -10.72
C PHE A 48 0.11 2.16 -10.04
N THR A 49 -0.11 3.46 -10.14
CA THR A 49 0.67 4.47 -9.41
C THR A 49 -0.19 5.02 -8.28
N ILE A 50 0.20 4.77 -7.03
CA ILE A 50 -0.55 5.19 -5.84
C ILE A 50 0.30 6.18 -5.02
N PRO A 51 -0.28 7.26 -4.45
CA PRO A 51 0.46 8.18 -3.60
C PRO A 51 1.14 7.47 -2.42
N ALA A 52 2.42 7.79 -2.16
CA ALA A 52 3.18 7.20 -1.07
C ALA A 52 2.57 7.48 0.30
N SER A 53 1.84 8.59 0.44
CA SER A 53 1.11 8.96 1.67
C SER A 53 0.00 7.98 2.05
N TYR A 54 -0.47 7.15 1.11
CA TYR A 54 -1.52 6.16 1.36
C TYR A 54 -0.98 4.87 1.99
N PHE A 55 0.33 4.67 2.02
CA PHE A 55 0.94 3.44 2.54
C PHE A 55 1.30 3.59 4.02
N HIS A 56 0.91 2.59 4.81
CA HIS A 56 1.07 2.59 6.25
C HIS A 56 1.67 1.28 6.74
N ALA A 57 2.40 1.34 7.84
CA ALA A 57 2.97 0.15 8.48
C ALA A 57 1.88 -0.75 9.09
N THR A 58 0.81 -0.15 9.63
CA THR A 58 -0.20 -0.83 10.44
C THR A 58 -1.61 -0.38 10.07
N PRO A 59 -2.63 -1.23 10.30
CA PRO A 59 -4.04 -0.89 10.05
C PRO A 59 -4.59 0.17 11.02
N THR A 60 -3.85 0.51 12.08
CA THR A 60 -4.24 1.48 13.09
C THR A 60 -3.40 2.76 13.03
N THR A 61 -4.01 3.86 13.45
CA THR A 61 -3.34 5.13 13.70
C THR A 61 -2.52 5.07 14.99
N LYS A 62 -1.65 6.07 15.22
CA LYS A 62 -0.88 6.17 16.48
C LYS A 62 -1.77 6.21 17.73
N ALA A 63 -3.01 6.69 17.60
CA ALA A 63 -3.99 6.73 18.69
C ALA A 63 -4.80 5.42 18.83
N GLY A 64 -4.42 4.34 18.15
CA GLY A 64 -5.07 3.02 18.23
C GLY A 64 -6.38 2.89 17.42
N ARG A 65 -6.82 3.95 16.73
CA ARG A 65 -8.04 3.90 15.89
C ARG A 65 -7.77 3.22 14.56
N HIS A 66 -8.74 2.47 14.04
CA HIS A 66 -8.68 1.94 12.68
C HIS A 66 -8.50 3.06 11.65
N ARG A 67 -7.66 2.82 10.64
CA ARG A 67 -7.51 3.71 9.49
C ARG A 67 -8.72 3.55 8.58
N SER A 68 -9.27 4.67 8.14
CA SER A 68 -10.41 4.68 7.21
C SER A 68 -10.00 4.83 5.75
N THR A 69 -8.72 5.10 5.47
CA THR A 69 -8.21 5.34 4.11
C THR A 69 -6.81 4.73 3.93
N GLY A 70 -6.45 4.52 2.67
CA GLY A 70 -5.12 4.04 2.29
C GLY A 70 -4.96 2.53 2.40
N TYR A 71 -3.73 2.14 2.67
CA TYR A 71 -3.21 0.78 2.62
C TYR A 71 -2.33 0.51 3.83
N TYR A 72 -2.41 -0.69 4.39
CA TYR A 72 -1.53 -1.14 5.45
C TYR A 72 -0.76 -2.38 5.03
N MET A 73 0.50 -2.46 5.47
CA MET A 73 1.36 -3.59 5.15
C MET A 73 0.83 -4.86 5.82
N THR A 74 0.68 -5.91 5.03
CA THR A 74 0.21 -7.24 5.48
C THR A 74 1.24 -8.33 5.29
N GLY A 75 2.29 -8.08 4.53
CA GLY A 75 3.40 -9.01 4.38
C GLY A 75 4.41 -8.58 3.33
N THR A 76 5.23 -9.54 2.91
CA THR A 76 6.21 -9.44 1.82
C THR A 76 6.15 -10.70 0.99
N LEU A 77 6.34 -10.61 -0.32
CA LEU A 77 6.55 -11.81 -1.13
C LEU A 77 7.91 -12.40 -0.77
N ASP A 78 7.94 -13.56 -0.12
CA ASP A 78 9.15 -14.36 0.06
C ASP A 78 9.71 -14.80 -1.31
N ARG A 79 11.02 -15.01 -1.35
CA ARG A 79 11.78 -15.31 -2.57
C ARG A 79 11.62 -16.76 -3.00
#